data_AF-X1IDN9-F1
#
_entry.id   AF-X1IDN9-F1
#
_cell.length_a   1.000
_cell.length_b   1.000
_cell.length_c   1.000
_cell.angle_alpha   90.00
_cell.angle_beta   90.00
_cell.angle_gamma   90.00
#
_symmetry.space_group_name_H-M   'P 1'
#
loop_
_entity.id
_entity.type
_entity.pdbx_description
1 polymer ?
#
loop_
_entity_poly.entity_id
_entity_poly.type
_entity_poly.pdbx_seq_one_letter_code
_entity_poly.pdbx_strand_id
1 'polypeptide(L)' 'AGLRDNVKLIVGGAPLNLELAKKFGADGYADDAIYGVDLIKKLIEI' A
#
# COMPACT_ATOMS: atom_id res chain seq x y z
N ALA A 1 15.61 -13.02 2.46
CA ALA A 1 14.41 -13.21 1.61
C ALA A 1 13.32 -13.87 2.46
N GLY A 2 12.03 -13.61 2.22
CA GLY A 2 10.92 -14.30 2.92
C GLY A 2 9.95 -13.43 3.73
N LEU A 3 10.01 -12.11 3.62
CA LEU A 3 9.05 -11.22 4.32
C LEU A 3 7.80 -10.90 3.49
N ARG A 4 7.85 -11.02 2.16
CA ARG A 4 6.78 -10.53 1.26
C ARG A 4 5.41 -11.13 1.60
N ASP A 5 5.36 -12.40 1.97
CA ASP A 5 4.12 -13.11 2.28
C ASP A 5 3.60 -12.82 3.71
N ASN A 6 4.43 -12.23 4.56
CA ASN A 6 4.13 -11.97 5.97
C ASN A 6 3.82 -10.49 6.27
N VAL A 7 3.83 -9.63 5.25
CA VAL A 7 3.60 -8.19 5.41
C VAL A 7 2.61 -7.66 4.38
N LYS A 8 1.93 -6.57 4.72
CA LYS A 8 1.21 -5.74 3.76
C LYS A 8 2.12 -4.61 3.30
N LEU A 9 2.38 -4.53 2.00
CA LEU A 9 3.22 -3.50 1.39
C LEU A 9 2.32 -2.40 0.82
N ILE A 10 2.38 -1.20 1.39
CA ILE A 10 1.75 -0.01 0.82
C ILE A 10 2.80 0.98 0.33
N VAL A 11 2.45 1.76 -0.69
CA VAL A 11 3.32 2.79 -1.26
C VAL A 11 2.55 4.09 -1.45
N GLY A 12 3.24 5.21 -1.53
CA GLY A 12 2.62 6.53 -1.74
C GLY A 12 3.56 7.53 -2.39
N GLY A 13 3.07 8.75 -2.56
CA GLY A 13 3.81 9.87 -3.15
C GLY A 13 3.28 10.31 -4.51
N ALA A 14 3.45 11.60 -4.81
CA ALA A 14 2.92 12.28 -5.99
C ALA A 14 3.23 11.65 -7.36
N PRO A 15 4.42 11.06 -7.64
CA PRO A 15 4.69 10.46 -8.94
C PRO A 15 4.09 9.05 -9.11
N LEU A 16 3.49 8.49 -8.07
CA LEU A 16 2.92 7.14 -8.08
C LEU A 16 1.41 7.16 -8.32
N ASN A 17 0.87 6.02 -8.76
CA ASN A 17 -0.55 5.76 -8.81
C ASN A 17 -0.83 4.27 -8.50
N LEU A 18 -2.11 3.91 -8.34
CA LEU A 18 -2.52 2.55 -7.98
C LEU A 18 -2.08 1.49 -9.01
N GLU A 19 -2.12 1.80 -10.30
CA GLU A 19 -1.74 0.87 -11.36
C GLU A 19 -0.25 0.52 -11.28
N LEU A 20 0.61 1.54 -11.16
CA LEU A 20 2.04 1.39 -11.02
C LEU A 20 2.41 0.65 -9.73
N ALA A 21 1.73 0.97 -8.62
CA ALA A 21 1.92 0.30 -7.33
C ALA A 21 1.64 -1.20 -7.43
N LYS A 22 0.51 -1.59 -8.05
CA LYS A 22 0.16 -3.00 -8.28
C LYS A 22 1.16 -3.70 -9.20
N LYS A 23 1.64 -3.02 -10.24
CA LYS A 23 2.67 -3.56 -11.16
C LYS A 23 3.96 -3.91 -10.43
N PHE A 24 4.30 -3.19 -9.36
CA PHE A 24 5.47 -3.48 -8.51
C PHE A 24 5.18 -4.42 -7.33
N GLY A 25 3.96 -4.95 -7.24
CA GLY A 25 3.58 -5.92 -6.21
C GLY A 25 3.26 -5.29 -4.86
N ALA A 26 2.87 -4.01 -4.81
CA ALA A 26 2.27 -3.42 -3.61
C ALA A 26 0.84 -3.94 -3.42
N ASP A 27 0.45 -4.10 -2.16
CA ASP A 27 -0.90 -4.46 -1.73
C ASP A 27 -1.83 -3.24 -1.69
N GLY A 28 -1.27 -2.02 -1.67
CA GLY A 28 -2.06 -0.79 -1.69
C GLY A 28 -1.26 0.46 -2.06
N TYR A 29 -2.00 1.52 -2.41
CA TYR A 29 -1.47 2.85 -2.69
C TYR A 29 -2.34 3.91 -2.00
N ALA A 30 -1.69 4.94 -1.46
CA ALA A 30 -2.35 6.14 -0.97
C ALA A 30 -1.64 7.39 -1.49
N ASP A 31 -2.43 8.36 -1.93
CA ASP A 31 -2.01 9.67 -2.44
C ASP A 31 -1.73 10.67 -1.31
N ASP A 32 -2.34 10.48 -0.13
CA ASP A 32 -2.05 11.23 1.08
C ASP A 32 -1.99 10.35 2.34
N ALA A 33 -1.62 10.98 3.46
CA ALA A 33 -1.47 10.31 4.74
C ALA A 33 -2.81 9.90 5.39
N ILE A 34 -3.88 10.66 5.15
CA ILE A 34 -5.20 10.39 5.74
C ILE A 34 -5.78 9.13 5.11
N TYR A 35 -5.81 9.07 3.78
CA TYR A 35 -6.20 7.89 3.03
C TYR A 35 -5.26 6.71 3.31
N GLY A 36 -3.97 6.98 3.53
CA GLY A 36 -2.98 5.98 3.93
C GLY A 36 -3.36 5.26 5.22
N VAL A 37 -3.74 6.00 6.26
CA VAL A 37 -4.16 5.42 7.54
C VAL A 37 -5.43 4.57 7.38
N ASP A 38 -6.42 5.07 6.65
CA ASP A 38 -7.66 4.33 6.39
C ASP A 38 -7.42 3.06 5.57
N LEU A 39 -6.52 3.11 4.59
CA LEU A 39 -6.10 1.94 3.82
C LEU A 39 -5.41 0.90 4.70
N ILE A 40 -4.49 1.32 5.58
CA ILE A 40 -3.79 0.42 6.50
C ILE A 40 -4.81 -0.33 7.37
N LYS A 41 -5.74 0.41 8.00
CA LYS A 41 -6.81 -0.17 8.83
C LYS A 41 -7.61 -1.24 8.09
N LYS A 42 -8.03 -0.95 6.85
CA LYS A 42 -8.72 -1.92 5.99
C LYS A 42 -7.88 -3.16 5.67
N LEU A 43 -6.57 -3.00 5.43
CA LEU A 43 -5.67 -4.10 5.08
C LEU A 43 -5.33 -5.03 6.25
N ILE A 44 -5.45 -4.54 7.48
CA ILE A 44 -5.21 -5.30 8.72
C ILE A 44 -6.49 -5.64 9.49
N GLU A 45 -7.65 -5.34 8.91
CA GLU A 45 -8.99 -5.62 9.47
C GLU A 45 -9.23 -5.00 10.87
N ILE A 46 -8.78 -3.76 11.09
CA ILE A 46 -8.97 -2.97 12.33
C ILE A 46 -9.88 -1.76 12.10
#